data_AF-A0A7R9ITC1-F1
#
_entry.id   AF-A0A7R9ITC1-F1
#
_cell.length_a   1.000
_cell.length_b   1.000
_cell.length_c   1.000
_cell.angle_alpha   90.00
_cell.angle_beta   90.00
_cell.angle_gamma   90.00
#
_symmetry.space_group_name_H-M   'P 1'
#
loop_
_entity.id
_entity.type
_entity.pdbx_description
1 polymer ?
#
loop_
_entity_poly.entity_id
_entity_poly.type
_entity_poly.pdbx_seq_one_letter_code
_entity_poly.pdbx_strand_id
1 'polypeptide(L)'
;MLSFTVLIPLLVGVTSSARILAIFPHIGKSHFDVFQPYLKQLSSRGHQVVVMSHFPQRTPTANYTDISLEGSFSELRPTETFTLKDFENHGVVREALYLGKLGRETCEQVLSLEETQRLIRSDERFDLVIYELFNTDCFLGFVDKFQAPSIAVSSSVLMPWGCDRLGNPDNPAFVSYGVGHYGDRMVFAERLVNAVHLVMYKVMYYFFYEIPGDRIARKFFRDSLPPLVELAHRTSLVLVNTHFSVNRPRPLVPAIVEVGGIHLKKREKLPQILDKFISEAKHGVVYFSMGSMIRAETFPEEKRRAFLEAFSELPQRVLWKWEGGEPPDQPNNVLTQKWMPQLDILCKLTANLI
;
A
#
# COMPACT_ATOMS: atom_id res chain seq x y z
N MET A 1 -15.22 -6.38 69.74
CA MET A 1 -14.51 -5.67 68.66
C MET A 1 -14.75 -6.43 67.37
N LEU A 2 -15.59 -5.91 66.48
CA LEU A 2 -15.83 -6.50 65.16
C LEU A 2 -14.92 -5.78 64.16
N SER A 3 -13.90 -6.47 63.66
CA SER A 3 -13.07 -5.98 62.54
C SER A 3 -13.84 -6.15 61.24
N PHE A 4 -14.14 -5.04 60.57
CA PHE A 4 -14.60 -5.04 59.18
C PHE A 4 -13.38 -4.99 58.25
N THR A 5 -13.10 -6.08 57.57
CA THR A 5 -12.11 -6.13 56.49
C THR A 5 -12.77 -5.66 55.21
N VAL A 6 -12.41 -4.46 54.74
CA VAL A 6 -12.86 -3.93 53.45
C VAL A 6 -11.99 -4.54 52.34
N LEU A 7 -12.56 -5.43 51.52
CA LEU A 7 -11.94 -5.89 50.28
C LEU A 7 -12.15 -4.82 49.20
N ILE A 8 -11.07 -4.13 48.82
CA ILE A 8 -11.05 -3.27 47.64
C ILE A 8 -10.82 -4.19 46.42
N PRO A 9 -11.79 -4.32 45.49
CA PRO A 9 -11.53 -5.06 44.27
C PRO A 9 -10.53 -4.24 43.44
N LEU A 10 -9.32 -4.76 43.25
CA LEU A 10 -8.46 -4.28 42.18
C LEU A 10 -9.20 -4.54 40.86
N LEU A 11 -9.68 -3.47 40.24
CA LEU A 11 -10.02 -3.45 38.82
C LEU A 11 -8.72 -3.64 38.05
N VAL A 12 -8.27 -4.90 37.94
CA VAL A 12 -7.26 -5.28 36.96
C VAL A 12 -7.97 -5.12 35.63
N GLY A 13 -7.72 -4.00 34.96
CA GLY A 13 -8.17 -3.80 33.58
C GLY A 13 -7.61 -4.98 32.77
N VAL A 14 -8.49 -5.89 32.37
CA VAL A 14 -8.13 -6.98 31.46
C VAL A 14 -7.87 -6.33 30.11
N THR A 15 -6.62 -5.91 29.88
CA THR A 15 -6.20 -5.49 28.55
C THR A 15 -6.18 -6.76 27.70
N SER A 16 -7.19 -6.94 26.86
CA SER A 16 -7.21 -8.02 25.89
C SER A 16 -6.09 -7.77 24.87
N SER A 17 -4.95 -8.42 25.08
CA SER A 17 -3.79 -8.36 24.19
C SER A 17 -3.87 -9.49 23.17
N ALA A 18 -4.43 -9.21 22.00
CA ALA A 18 -4.31 -10.08 20.85
C ALA A 18 -2.86 -10.16 20.30
N ARG A 19 -2.45 -11.32 19.81
CA ARG A 19 -1.26 -11.53 18.99
C ARG A 19 -1.65 -11.54 17.51
N ILE A 20 -1.15 -10.57 16.77
CA ILE A 20 -1.59 -10.23 15.41
C ILE A 20 -0.42 -10.45 14.44
N LEU A 21 -0.65 -11.24 13.40
CA LEU A 21 0.29 -11.37 12.29
C LEU A 21 -0.14 -10.40 11.18
N ALA A 22 0.72 -9.47 10.79
CA ALA A 22 0.47 -8.50 9.74
C ALA A 22 1.40 -8.77 8.54
N ILE A 23 0.85 -9.03 7.36
CA ILE A 23 1.58 -9.51 6.19
C ILE A 23 1.49 -8.50 5.05
N PHE A 24 2.62 -7.85 4.75
CA PHE A 24 2.79 -6.80 3.73
C PHE A 24 3.94 -7.17 2.80
N PRO A 25 3.74 -8.13 1.90
CA PRO A 25 4.79 -8.68 1.06
C PRO A 25 5.10 -7.79 -0.15
N HIS A 26 4.33 -6.74 -0.41
CA HIS A 26 4.57 -5.88 -1.56
C HIS A 26 5.79 -4.96 -1.33
N ILE A 27 6.66 -4.87 -2.34
CA ILE A 27 7.88 -4.05 -2.32
C ILE A 27 7.63 -2.53 -2.42
N GLY A 28 6.40 -2.11 -2.72
CA GLY A 28 6.04 -0.70 -2.84
C GLY A 28 5.90 -0.05 -1.47
N LYS A 29 6.83 0.85 -1.11
CA LYS A 29 6.83 1.56 0.19
C LYS A 29 5.50 2.25 0.49
N SER A 30 4.86 2.84 -0.53
CA SER A 30 3.55 3.50 -0.41
C SER A 30 2.45 2.59 0.12
N HIS A 31 2.52 1.27 -0.10
CA HIS A 31 1.51 0.34 0.39
C HIS A 31 1.65 0.12 1.89
N PHE A 32 2.88 -0.05 2.37
CA PHE A 32 3.15 -0.24 3.79
C PHE A 32 2.99 1.05 4.60
N ASP A 33 3.46 2.19 4.07
CA ASP A 33 3.37 3.49 4.75
C ASP A 33 1.91 3.86 5.09
N VAL A 34 0.92 3.38 4.32
CA VAL A 34 -0.50 3.61 4.61
C VAL A 34 -0.94 2.93 5.92
N PHE A 35 -0.47 1.71 6.18
CA PHE A 35 -0.94 0.90 7.32
C PHE A 35 0.05 0.82 8.47
N GLN A 36 1.31 1.23 8.28
CA GLN A 36 2.30 1.24 9.36
C GLN A 36 1.80 2.01 10.61
N PRO A 37 1.18 3.21 10.51
CA PRO A 37 0.65 3.91 11.69
C PRO A 37 -0.44 3.12 12.40
N TYR A 38 -1.29 2.40 11.65
CA TYR A 38 -2.32 1.53 12.21
C TYR A 38 -1.70 0.36 13.01
N LEU A 39 -0.69 -0.31 12.47
CA LEU A 39 0.01 -1.40 13.15
C LEU A 39 0.72 -0.92 14.44
N LYS A 40 1.38 0.25 14.37
CA LYS A 40 1.99 0.88 15.55
C LYS A 40 0.96 1.23 16.62
N GLN A 41 -0.22 1.68 16.20
CA GLN A 41 -1.29 2.02 17.13
C GLN A 41 -1.93 0.78 17.77
N LEU A 42 -1.95 -0.37 17.09
CA LEU A 42 -2.32 -1.65 17.71
C LEU A 42 -1.30 -2.04 18.78
N SER A 43 0.00 -1.97 18.45
CA SER A 43 1.09 -2.26 19.40
C SER A 43 1.06 -1.34 20.62
N SER A 44 0.82 -0.02 20.43
CA SER A 44 0.73 0.94 21.54
C SER A 44 -0.48 0.73 22.45
N ARG A 45 -1.51 0.04 21.97
CA ARG A 45 -2.68 -0.38 22.74
C ARG A 45 -2.49 -1.73 23.46
N GLY A 46 -1.30 -2.31 23.39
CA GLY A 46 -0.92 -3.52 24.13
C GLY A 46 -1.00 -4.81 23.32
N HIS A 47 -1.37 -4.77 22.04
CA HIS A 47 -1.34 -5.96 21.18
C HIS A 47 0.09 -6.35 20.81
N GLN A 48 0.36 -7.65 20.67
CA GLN A 48 1.61 -8.14 20.10
C GLN A 48 1.49 -8.20 18.59
N VAL A 49 2.18 -7.31 17.88
CA VAL A 49 2.08 -7.19 16.43
C VAL A 49 3.36 -7.75 15.79
N VAL A 50 3.24 -8.84 15.05
CA VAL A 50 4.32 -9.44 14.26
C VAL A 50 4.12 -9.02 12.82
N VAL A 51 5.07 -8.29 12.23
CA VAL A 51 4.92 -7.65 10.92
C VAL A 51 5.92 -8.21 9.93
N MET A 52 5.42 -8.87 8.89
CA MET A 52 6.21 -9.32 7.75
C MET A 52 6.18 -8.25 6.66
N SER A 53 7.31 -7.58 6.41
CA SER A 53 7.42 -6.52 5.39
C SER A 53 8.85 -6.26 4.94
N HIS A 54 9.01 -5.55 3.82
CA HIS A 54 10.32 -5.04 3.35
C HIS A 54 10.84 -3.83 4.13
N PHE A 55 10.09 -3.33 5.11
CA PHE A 55 10.32 -2.04 5.74
C PHE A 55 10.39 -2.17 7.27
N PRO A 56 11.38 -2.91 7.81
CA PRO A 56 11.51 -3.12 9.24
C PRO A 56 11.71 -1.80 10.00
N GLN A 57 11.27 -1.75 11.25
CA GLN A 57 11.50 -0.58 12.11
C GLN A 57 13.00 -0.39 12.34
N ARG A 58 13.48 0.84 12.18
CA ARG A 58 14.87 1.20 12.52
C ARG A 58 15.09 1.36 14.02
N THR A 59 14.00 1.55 14.77
CA THR A 59 14.03 1.70 16.22
C THR A 59 13.10 0.65 16.85
N PRO A 60 13.61 -0.17 17.79
CA PRO A 60 12.78 -1.14 18.48
C PRO A 60 11.54 -0.49 19.11
N THR A 61 10.38 -1.10 18.89
CA THR A 61 9.10 -0.64 19.43
C THR A 61 8.51 -1.76 20.28
N ALA A 62 8.01 -1.43 21.47
CA ALA A 62 7.43 -2.43 22.37
C ALA A 62 6.24 -3.17 21.71
N ASN A 63 6.15 -4.48 21.91
CA ASN A 63 5.11 -5.34 21.33
C ASN A 63 5.03 -5.28 19.79
N TYR A 64 6.12 -4.93 19.12
CA TYR A 64 6.21 -4.89 17.67
C TYR A 64 7.44 -5.68 17.21
N THR A 65 7.22 -6.77 16.48
CA THR A 65 8.27 -7.68 16.01
C THR A 65 8.30 -7.67 14.49
N ASP A 66 9.43 -7.32 13.88
CA ASP A 66 9.61 -7.37 12.44
C ASP A 66 10.09 -8.76 11.97
N ILE A 67 9.37 -9.35 11.01
CA ILE A 67 9.88 -10.38 10.12
C ILE A 67 10.36 -9.66 8.86
N SER A 68 11.66 -9.35 8.82
CA SER A 68 12.23 -8.52 7.75
C SER A 68 12.29 -9.28 6.42
N LEU A 69 11.71 -8.68 5.39
CA LEU A 69 11.87 -9.05 3.99
C LEU A 69 12.87 -8.13 3.27
N GLU A 70 13.55 -7.23 3.98
CA GLU A 70 14.50 -6.28 3.40
C GLU A 70 15.58 -7.03 2.61
N GLY A 71 15.83 -6.60 1.37
CA GLY A 71 16.86 -7.19 0.50
C GLY A 71 16.48 -8.49 -0.23
N SER A 72 15.34 -9.13 0.06
CA SER A 72 14.96 -10.41 -0.56
C SER A 72 14.65 -10.34 -2.06
N PHE A 73 14.42 -9.14 -2.59
CA PHE A 73 14.17 -8.88 -4.02
C PHE A 73 15.35 -8.23 -4.75
N SER A 74 16.52 -8.11 -4.11
CA SER A 74 17.69 -7.43 -4.67
C SER A 74 18.16 -8.00 -6.02
N GLU A 75 17.97 -9.31 -6.25
CA GLU A 75 18.33 -9.97 -7.51
C GLU A 75 17.30 -9.79 -8.64
N LEU A 76 16.02 -9.53 -8.32
CA LEU A 76 14.97 -9.28 -9.31
C LEU A 76 14.91 -7.83 -9.80
N ARG A 77 15.79 -6.97 -9.27
CA ARG A 77 16.49 -5.86 -9.95
C ARG A 77 17.18 -4.98 -8.89
N PRO A 78 18.30 -4.32 -9.21
CA PRO A 78 18.80 -3.13 -8.47
C PRO A 78 17.89 -1.89 -8.63
N THR A 79 16.69 -2.06 -9.20
CA THR A 79 15.78 -0.99 -9.61
C THR A 79 14.59 -0.91 -8.66
N GLU A 80 14.65 -0.02 -7.69
CA GLU A 80 13.44 0.52 -7.06
C GLU A 80 12.66 1.44 -8.04
N THR A 81 12.74 1.18 -9.35
CA THR A 81 12.25 2.05 -10.41
C THR A 81 11.68 1.35 -11.61
N PHE A 82 10.46 1.70 -11.95
CA PHE A 82 10.07 1.76 -13.35
C PHE A 82 10.78 2.93 -14.01
N THR A 83 11.27 2.72 -15.23
CA THR A 83 11.61 3.84 -16.09
C THR A 83 10.32 4.52 -16.55
N LEU A 84 10.39 5.80 -16.92
CA LEU A 84 9.26 6.48 -17.54
C LEU A 84 8.74 5.71 -18.77
N LYS A 85 9.65 5.12 -19.54
CA LYS A 85 9.35 4.31 -20.73
C LYS A 85 8.60 3.01 -20.40
N ASP A 86 8.84 2.42 -19.24
CA ASP A 86 8.07 1.26 -18.79
C ASP A 86 6.61 1.67 -18.59
N PHE A 87 6.36 2.80 -17.91
CA PHE A 87 5.02 3.33 -17.70
C PHE A 87 4.32 3.79 -18.99
N GLU A 88 5.02 4.45 -19.91
CA GLU A 88 4.43 4.94 -21.17
C GLU A 88 3.91 3.81 -22.06
N ASN A 89 4.43 2.59 -21.92
CA ASN A 89 4.04 1.43 -22.73
C ASN A 89 3.07 0.46 -22.03
N HIS A 90 2.43 0.86 -20.92
CA HIS A 90 1.54 0.01 -20.14
C HIS A 90 0.08 0.09 -20.59
N GLY A 91 -0.30 -0.80 -21.51
CA GLY A 91 -1.70 -1.15 -21.74
C GLY A 91 -2.24 -2.09 -20.65
N VAL A 92 -3.56 -2.20 -20.53
CA VAL A 92 -4.26 -2.99 -19.50
C VAL A 92 -3.72 -4.43 -19.36
N VAL A 93 -3.51 -5.12 -20.49
CA VAL A 93 -3.02 -6.51 -20.50
C VAL A 93 -1.57 -6.61 -20.01
N ARG A 94 -0.72 -5.66 -20.41
CA ARG A 94 0.69 -5.65 -20.01
C ARG A 94 0.83 -5.37 -18.53
N GLU A 95 0.02 -4.44 -17.99
CA GLU A 95 -0.07 -4.17 -16.56
C GLU A 95 -0.48 -5.44 -15.80
N ALA A 96 -1.53 -6.13 -16.26
CA ALA A 96 -2.00 -7.36 -15.62
C ALA A 96 -0.94 -8.48 -15.64
N LEU A 97 -0.22 -8.65 -16.76
CA LEU A 97 0.88 -9.61 -16.86
C LEU A 97 2.05 -9.25 -15.95
N TYR A 98 2.39 -7.95 -15.87
CA TYR A 98 3.47 -7.45 -15.03
C TYR A 98 3.16 -7.67 -13.54
N LEU A 99 2.00 -7.20 -13.08
CA LEU A 99 1.58 -7.34 -11.69
C LEU A 99 1.41 -8.81 -11.29
N GLY A 100 0.91 -9.66 -12.19
CA GLY A 100 0.82 -11.11 -11.96
C GLY A 100 2.19 -11.78 -11.89
N LYS A 101 3.15 -11.40 -12.75
CA LYS A 101 4.55 -11.84 -12.63
C LYS A 101 5.16 -11.42 -11.30
N LEU A 102 5.02 -10.14 -10.94
CA LEU A 102 5.53 -9.60 -9.68
C LEU A 102 4.91 -10.32 -8.47
N GLY A 103 3.60 -10.59 -8.49
CA GLY A 103 2.91 -11.31 -7.41
C GLY A 103 3.38 -12.76 -7.25
N ARG A 104 3.66 -13.46 -8.36
CA ARG A 104 4.22 -14.82 -8.35
C ARG A 104 5.65 -14.85 -7.83
N GLU A 105 6.50 -13.95 -8.32
CA GLU A 105 7.87 -13.81 -7.86
C GLU A 105 7.92 -13.46 -6.37
N THR A 106 7.05 -12.55 -5.94
CA THR A 106 6.89 -12.21 -4.51
C THR A 106 6.52 -13.41 -3.67
N CYS A 107 5.52 -14.15 -4.13
CA CYS A 107 5.06 -15.34 -3.46
C CYS A 107 6.18 -16.40 -3.33
N GLU A 108 6.87 -16.74 -4.42
CA GLU A 108 7.95 -17.74 -4.39
C GLU A 108 9.13 -17.30 -3.54
N GLN A 109 9.61 -16.07 -3.72
CA GLN A 109 10.78 -15.59 -3.00
C GLN A 109 10.51 -15.46 -1.51
N VAL A 110 9.45 -14.75 -1.12
CA VAL A 110 9.15 -14.52 0.30
C VAL A 110 8.84 -15.82 1.03
N LEU A 111 8.07 -16.72 0.42
CA LEU A 111 7.77 -18.02 1.05
C LEU A 111 9.03 -18.91 1.15
N SER A 112 10.02 -18.74 0.27
CA SER A 112 11.29 -19.48 0.36
C SER A 112 12.26 -18.99 1.44
N LEU A 113 12.07 -17.77 1.95
CA LEU A 113 12.96 -17.21 2.98
C LEU A 113 12.92 -18.03 4.26
N GLU A 114 14.09 -18.15 4.91
CA GLU A 114 14.22 -18.94 6.13
C GLU A 114 13.28 -18.44 7.23
N GLU A 115 13.15 -17.12 7.43
CA GLU A 115 12.26 -16.55 8.43
C GLU A 115 10.79 -16.89 8.17
N THR A 116 10.36 -16.86 6.91
CA THR A 116 9.01 -17.26 6.50
C THR A 116 8.80 -18.76 6.72
N GLN A 117 9.79 -19.58 6.35
CA GLN A 117 9.75 -21.03 6.58
C GLN A 117 9.78 -21.40 8.06
N ARG A 118 10.44 -20.61 8.93
CA ARG A 118 10.36 -20.76 10.38
C ARG A 118 8.94 -20.47 10.86
N LEU A 119 8.32 -19.39 10.39
CA LEU A 119 6.93 -19.08 10.73
C LEU A 119 5.95 -20.18 10.26
N ILE A 120 6.11 -20.69 9.03
CA ILE A 120 5.31 -21.79 8.47
C ILE A 120 5.47 -23.07 9.29
N ARG A 121 6.68 -23.38 9.78
CA ARG A 121 6.93 -24.59 10.60
C ARG A 121 6.68 -24.39 12.08
N SER A 122 6.43 -23.15 12.51
CA SER A 122 6.28 -22.82 13.93
C SER A 122 4.98 -23.38 14.53
N ASP A 123 5.03 -23.59 15.84
CA ASP A 123 3.87 -23.81 16.69
C ASP A 123 3.31 -22.50 17.27
N GLU A 124 3.64 -21.36 16.66
CA GLU A 124 3.03 -20.10 17.05
C GLU A 124 1.51 -20.11 16.85
N ARG A 125 0.84 -19.20 17.56
CA ARG A 125 -0.60 -18.96 17.46
C ARG A 125 -0.82 -17.47 17.29
N PHE A 126 -1.78 -17.12 16.46
CA PHE A 126 -2.21 -15.74 16.23
C PHE A 126 -3.72 -15.67 16.41
N ASP A 127 -4.18 -14.59 17.03
CA ASP A 127 -5.60 -14.32 17.22
C ASP A 127 -6.22 -13.65 15.98
N LEU A 128 -5.38 -13.05 15.13
CA LEU A 128 -5.78 -12.33 13.93
C LEU A 128 -4.66 -12.33 12.89
N VAL A 129 -5.02 -12.50 11.62
CA VAL A 129 -4.14 -12.25 10.47
C VAL A 129 -4.61 -11.02 9.71
N ILE A 130 -3.75 -10.01 9.62
CA ILE A 130 -3.95 -8.85 8.77
C ILE A 130 -3.10 -9.04 7.52
N TYR A 131 -3.69 -8.93 6.33
CA TYR A 131 -2.95 -9.13 5.10
C TYR A 131 -3.24 -8.05 4.07
N GLU A 132 -2.22 -7.71 3.30
CA GLU A 132 -2.34 -6.77 2.20
C GLU A 132 -3.12 -7.36 1.03
N LEU A 133 -4.19 -6.69 0.61
CA LEU A 133 -5.00 -7.04 -0.56
C LEU A 133 -4.53 -6.24 -1.79
N PHE A 134 -3.68 -6.88 -2.59
CA PHE A 134 -3.16 -6.29 -3.84
C PHE A 134 -3.02 -7.32 -4.96
N ASN A 135 -1.80 -7.80 -5.25
CA ASN A 135 -1.46 -8.58 -6.44
C ASN A 135 -1.08 -10.05 -6.18
N THR A 136 -1.27 -10.58 -4.97
CA THR A 136 -1.06 -12.00 -4.66
C THR A 136 -1.82 -12.43 -3.41
N ASP A 137 -2.35 -13.66 -3.43
CA ASP A 137 -3.09 -14.27 -2.31
C ASP A 137 -2.31 -15.36 -1.58
N CYS A 138 -1.08 -15.67 -2.00
CA CYS A 138 -0.34 -16.83 -1.48
C CYS A 138 -0.21 -16.85 0.05
N PHE A 139 -0.17 -15.66 0.66
CA PHE A 139 -0.02 -15.49 2.10
C PHE A 139 -1.29 -15.80 2.89
N LEU A 140 -2.43 -15.98 2.21
CA LEU A 140 -3.63 -16.54 2.84
C LEU A 140 -3.40 -17.97 3.35
N GLY A 141 -2.37 -18.67 2.89
CA GLY A 141 -1.93 -19.91 3.52
C GLY A 141 -1.66 -19.77 5.04
N PHE A 142 -1.29 -18.58 5.52
CA PHE A 142 -1.17 -18.32 6.96
C PHE A 142 -2.51 -18.30 7.70
N VAL A 143 -3.59 -17.90 7.03
CA VAL A 143 -4.96 -17.97 7.59
C VAL A 143 -5.32 -19.44 7.86
N ASP A 144 -5.02 -20.34 6.93
CA ASP A 144 -5.20 -21.78 7.13
C ASP A 144 -4.19 -22.38 8.13
N LYS A 145 -2.93 -21.95 8.10
CA LYS A 145 -1.91 -22.45 9.06
C LYS A 145 -2.28 -22.16 10.51
N PHE A 146 -2.79 -20.96 10.78
CA PHE A 146 -3.08 -20.51 12.15
C PHE A 146 -4.55 -20.66 12.55
N GLN A 147 -5.44 -20.95 11.58
CA GLN A 147 -6.90 -21.03 11.81
C GLN A 147 -7.45 -19.79 12.52
N ALA A 148 -6.90 -18.62 12.18
CA ALA A 148 -7.27 -17.34 12.77
C ALA A 148 -8.21 -16.56 11.83
N PRO A 149 -9.11 -15.72 12.36
CA PRO A 149 -9.85 -14.77 11.52
C PRO A 149 -8.89 -13.84 10.77
N SER A 150 -9.33 -13.32 9.62
CA SER A 150 -8.50 -12.45 8.79
C SER A 150 -9.17 -11.12 8.42
N ILE A 151 -8.35 -10.08 8.36
CA ILE A 151 -8.71 -8.74 7.88
C ILE A 151 -7.80 -8.42 6.69
N ALA A 152 -8.39 -7.99 5.57
CA ALA A 152 -7.60 -7.48 4.47
C ALA A 152 -7.44 -5.96 4.56
N VAL A 153 -6.35 -5.44 4.03
CA VAL A 153 -6.12 -3.99 3.94
C VAL A 153 -5.70 -3.61 2.53
N SER A 154 -6.24 -2.52 2.00
CA SER A 154 -5.90 -2.00 0.67
C SER A 154 -5.53 -0.53 0.72
N SER A 155 -4.36 -0.20 0.19
CA SER A 155 -3.78 1.16 0.22
C SER A 155 -4.45 2.13 -0.77
N SER A 156 -5.32 1.61 -1.64
CA SER A 156 -6.03 2.35 -2.69
C SER A 156 -7.46 1.79 -2.88
N VAL A 157 -8.15 2.21 -3.94
CA VAL A 157 -9.44 1.62 -4.31
C VAL A 157 -9.29 0.11 -4.54
N LEU A 158 -10.32 -0.65 -4.17
CA LEU A 158 -10.31 -2.09 -4.42
C LEU A 158 -10.20 -2.39 -5.92
N MET A 159 -9.22 -3.22 -6.25
CA MET A 159 -9.08 -3.83 -7.57
C MET A 159 -10.31 -4.71 -7.87
N PRO A 160 -10.61 -5.00 -9.15
CA PRO A 160 -11.80 -5.77 -9.54
C PRO A 160 -11.98 -7.12 -8.82
N TRP A 161 -10.89 -7.81 -8.48
CA TRP A 161 -10.91 -9.09 -7.76
C TRP A 161 -11.07 -8.95 -6.24
N GLY A 162 -10.98 -7.74 -5.70
CA GLY A 162 -11.14 -7.49 -4.27
C GLY A 162 -12.61 -7.49 -3.82
N CYS A 163 -13.53 -7.09 -4.69
CA CYS A 163 -14.95 -6.94 -4.33
C CYS A 163 -15.65 -8.30 -4.12
N ASP A 164 -15.34 -9.29 -4.96
CA ASP A 164 -15.97 -10.61 -4.91
C ASP A 164 -15.73 -11.35 -3.58
N ARG A 165 -14.63 -11.03 -2.88
CA ARG A 165 -14.25 -11.67 -1.61
C ARG A 165 -15.34 -11.57 -0.54
N LEU A 166 -15.96 -10.40 -0.45
CA LEU A 166 -17.00 -10.09 0.52
C LEU A 166 -18.40 -10.00 -0.12
N GLY A 167 -18.56 -10.48 -1.35
CA GLY A 167 -19.80 -10.34 -2.11
C GLY A 167 -20.18 -8.87 -2.37
N ASN A 168 -19.19 -7.97 -2.48
CA ASN A 168 -19.45 -6.58 -2.75
C ASN A 168 -19.89 -6.39 -4.21
N PRO A 169 -21.01 -5.71 -4.48
CA PRO A 169 -21.47 -5.49 -5.86
C PRO A 169 -20.49 -4.63 -6.67
N ASP A 170 -20.07 -5.12 -7.83
CA ASP A 170 -19.40 -4.32 -8.86
C ASP A 170 -20.39 -3.96 -9.95
N ASN A 171 -20.54 -2.66 -10.25
CA ASN A 171 -21.46 -2.19 -11.29
C ASN A 171 -20.71 -1.36 -12.35
N PRO A 172 -20.44 -1.93 -13.54
CA PRO A 172 -19.70 -1.24 -14.60
C PRO A 172 -20.51 -0.12 -15.27
N ALA A 173 -21.77 0.13 -14.90
CA ALA A 173 -22.54 1.24 -15.43
C ALA A 173 -22.13 2.61 -14.86
N PHE A 174 -21.46 2.63 -13.69
CA PHE A 174 -21.01 3.86 -13.03
C PHE A 174 -19.69 3.73 -12.26
N VAL A 175 -19.18 2.51 -12.02
CA VAL A 175 -17.83 2.31 -11.50
C VAL A 175 -16.88 2.04 -12.67
N SER A 176 -15.83 2.85 -12.82
CA SER A 176 -14.87 2.70 -13.92
C SER A 176 -13.80 1.65 -13.62
N TYR A 177 -13.58 0.76 -14.57
CA TYR A 177 -12.60 -0.32 -14.57
C TYR A 177 -11.84 -0.25 -15.92
N GLY A 178 -10.64 0.34 -15.94
CA GLY A 178 -9.82 0.45 -17.16
C GLY A 178 -8.95 1.70 -17.23
N VAL A 179 -8.01 1.71 -18.18
CA VAL A 179 -7.03 2.79 -18.41
C VAL A 179 -7.67 4.08 -18.96
N GLY A 180 -8.93 4.04 -19.38
CA GLY A 180 -9.65 5.18 -19.96
C GLY A 180 -10.19 6.23 -18.98
N HIS A 181 -9.97 6.06 -17.66
CA HIS A 181 -10.47 6.98 -16.61
C HIS A 181 -11.90 7.49 -16.87
N TYR A 182 -12.83 6.57 -17.16
CA TYR A 182 -14.23 6.97 -17.26
C TYR A 182 -14.67 7.56 -15.92
N GLY A 183 -15.43 8.65 -15.98
CA GLY A 183 -16.10 9.18 -14.80
C GLY A 183 -17.22 8.25 -14.33
N ASP A 184 -17.94 8.68 -13.30
CA ASP A 184 -19.21 8.08 -12.86
C ASP A 184 -20.36 8.32 -13.86
N ARG A 185 -20.12 9.14 -14.89
CA ARG A 185 -21.06 9.43 -15.98
C ARG A 185 -20.50 8.87 -17.28
N MET A 186 -21.14 7.81 -17.77
CA MET A 186 -20.78 7.13 -19.02
C MET A 186 -21.99 7.04 -19.96
N VAL A 187 -21.75 7.21 -21.26
CA VAL A 187 -22.72 6.84 -22.32
C VAL A 187 -22.77 5.32 -22.49
N PHE A 188 -23.77 4.80 -23.20
CA PHE A 188 -23.97 3.35 -23.35
C PHE A 188 -22.73 2.60 -23.89
N ALA A 189 -22.07 3.14 -24.92
CA ALA A 189 -20.87 2.53 -25.50
C ALA A 189 -19.71 2.45 -24.49
N GLU A 190 -19.51 3.50 -23.69
CA GLU A 190 -18.49 3.52 -22.64
C GLU A 190 -18.80 2.50 -21.54
N ARG A 191 -20.06 2.38 -21.13
CA ARG A 191 -20.49 1.35 -20.16
C ARG A 191 -20.24 -0.06 -20.68
N LEU A 192 -20.48 -0.30 -21.97
CA LEU A 192 -20.23 -1.60 -22.59
C LEU A 192 -18.73 -1.92 -22.58
N VAL A 193 -17.88 -0.98 -23.00
CA VAL A 193 -16.41 -1.14 -22.97
C VAL A 193 -15.93 -1.37 -21.53
N ASN A 194 -16.47 -0.60 -20.58
CA ASN A 194 -16.14 -0.71 -19.17
C ASN A 194 -16.55 -2.06 -18.56
N ALA A 195 -17.72 -2.60 -18.95
CA ALA A 195 -18.15 -3.94 -18.56
C ALA A 195 -17.23 -5.03 -19.13
N VAL A 196 -16.80 -4.89 -20.39
CA VAL A 196 -15.81 -5.79 -21.01
C VAL A 196 -14.48 -5.73 -20.25
N HIS A 197 -14.00 -4.55 -19.88
CA HIS A 197 -12.78 -4.42 -19.08
C HIS A 197 -12.93 -5.08 -17.71
N LEU A 198 -14.05 -4.90 -17.00
CA LEU A 198 -14.31 -5.55 -15.71
C LEU A 198 -14.17 -7.07 -15.83
N VAL A 199 -14.84 -7.69 -16.82
CA VAL A 199 -14.76 -9.13 -17.06
C VAL A 199 -13.33 -9.53 -17.42
N MET A 200 -12.67 -8.78 -18.31
CA MET A 200 -11.29 -9.04 -18.71
C MET A 200 -10.33 -9.01 -17.51
N TYR A 201 -10.47 -8.05 -16.59
CA TYR A 201 -9.66 -7.99 -15.38
C TYR A 201 -9.86 -9.22 -14.47
N LYS A 202 -11.11 -9.66 -14.29
CA LYS A 202 -11.40 -10.86 -13.49
C LYS A 202 -10.82 -12.13 -14.14
N VAL A 203 -10.93 -12.26 -15.46
CA VAL A 203 -10.33 -13.37 -16.21
C VAL A 203 -8.80 -13.35 -16.12
N MET A 204 -8.17 -12.19 -16.33
CA MET A 204 -6.71 -12.05 -16.21
C MET A 204 -6.24 -12.33 -14.78
N TYR A 205 -7.00 -11.89 -13.77
CA TYR A 205 -6.72 -12.21 -12.37
C TYR A 205 -6.69 -13.72 -12.14
N TYR A 206 -7.73 -14.43 -12.57
CA TYR A 206 -7.83 -15.88 -12.43
C TYR A 206 -6.62 -16.62 -13.03
N PHE A 207 -6.25 -16.27 -14.26
CA PHE A 207 -5.16 -16.96 -14.96
C PHE A 207 -3.74 -16.55 -14.52
N PHE A 208 -3.51 -15.26 -14.23
CA PHE A 208 -2.17 -14.75 -13.97
C PHE A 208 -1.81 -14.64 -12.48
N TYR A 209 -2.80 -14.72 -11.59
CA TYR A 209 -2.63 -14.48 -10.14
C TYR A 209 -3.11 -15.68 -9.33
N GLU A 210 -4.38 -16.07 -9.50
CA GLU A 210 -5.02 -17.09 -8.66
C GLU A 210 -4.42 -18.48 -8.90
N ILE A 211 -4.49 -19.00 -10.14
CA ILE A 211 -3.97 -20.34 -10.47
C ILE A 211 -2.48 -20.48 -10.10
N PRO A 212 -1.58 -19.55 -10.47
CA PRO A 212 -0.18 -19.66 -10.09
C PRO A 212 0.03 -19.50 -8.58
N GLY A 213 -0.70 -18.59 -7.93
CA GLY A 213 -0.61 -18.38 -6.49
C GLY A 213 -0.99 -19.62 -5.70
N ASP A 214 -2.07 -20.30 -6.10
CA ASP A 214 -2.52 -21.57 -5.51
C ASP A 214 -1.44 -22.65 -5.59
N ARG A 215 -0.81 -22.80 -6.77
CA ARG A 215 0.26 -23.78 -7.00
C ARG A 215 1.47 -23.50 -6.11
N ILE A 216 1.88 -22.23 -6.03
CA ILE A 216 3.03 -21.84 -5.22
C ILE A 216 2.72 -22.01 -3.72
N ALA A 217 1.55 -21.57 -3.25
CA ALA A 217 1.16 -21.69 -1.86
C ALA A 217 1.12 -23.15 -1.38
N ARG A 218 0.57 -24.07 -2.18
CA ARG A 218 0.57 -25.52 -1.87
C ARG A 218 1.97 -26.08 -1.69
N LYS A 219 2.92 -25.69 -2.55
CA LYS A 219 4.33 -26.12 -2.48
C LYS A 219 4.98 -25.78 -1.13
N PHE A 220 4.65 -24.63 -0.55
CA PHE A 220 5.30 -24.14 0.67
C PHE A 220 4.54 -24.45 1.96
N PHE A 221 3.20 -24.51 1.92
CA PHE A 221 2.39 -24.80 3.11
C PHE A 221 2.09 -26.30 3.24
N ARG A 222 1.32 -26.85 2.30
CA ARG A 222 0.93 -28.27 2.21
C ARG A 222 0.09 -28.51 0.96
N ASP A 223 0.16 -29.71 0.40
CA ASP A 223 -0.65 -30.10 -0.76
C ASP A 223 -2.16 -30.03 -0.49
N SER A 224 -2.57 -30.27 0.76
CA SER A 224 -3.96 -30.24 1.21
C SER A 224 -4.51 -28.84 1.53
N LEU A 225 -3.75 -27.77 1.25
CA LEU A 225 -4.23 -26.40 1.45
C LEU A 225 -5.56 -26.18 0.70
N PRO A 226 -6.59 -25.56 1.27
CA PRO A 226 -7.75 -25.16 0.50
C PRO A 226 -7.36 -24.21 -0.64
N PRO A 227 -8.12 -24.15 -1.75
CA PRO A 227 -7.93 -23.11 -2.75
C PRO A 227 -7.86 -21.72 -2.09
N LEU A 228 -6.91 -20.88 -2.51
CA LEU A 228 -6.70 -19.56 -1.91
C LEU A 228 -7.96 -18.69 -1.99
N VAL A 229 -8.78 -18.86 -3.03
CA VAL A 229 -10.08 -18.19 -3.17
C VAL A 229 -11.04 -18.54 -2.03
N GLU A 230 -11.05 -19.78 -1.54
CA GLU A 230 -11.86 -20.17 -0.38
C GLU A 230 -11.36 -19.51 0.90
N LEU A 231 -10.03 -19.38 1.05
CA LEU A 231 -9.44 -18.65 2.18
C LEU A 231 -9.73 -17.14 2.08
N ALA A 232 -9.75 -16.58 0.88
CA ALA A 232 -10.10 -15.19 0.63
C ALA A 232 -11.54 -14.87 1.06
N HIS A 233 -12.48 -15.79 0.79
CA HIS A 233 -13.87 -15.68 1.24
C HIS A 233 -14.06 -15.78 2.77
N ARG A 234 -13.05 -16.21 3.54
CA ARG A 234 -13.07 -16.20 5.02
C ARG A 234 -12.68 -14.84 5.61
N THR A 235 -12.32 -13.87 4.77
CA THR A 235 -12.00 -12.51 5.20
C THR A 235 -13.20 -11.90 5.90
N SER A 236 -13.01 -11.41 7.13
CA SER A 236 -14.10 -10.87 7.94
C SER A 236 -14.34 -9.38 7.71
N LEU A 237 -13.29 -8.65 7.30
CA LEU A 237 -13.32 -7.21 7.10
C LEU A 237 -12.26 -6.80 6.08
N VAL A 238 -12.54 -5.78 5.28
CA VAL A 238 -11.56 -5.14 4.40
C VAL A 238 -11.49 -3.64 4.72
N LEU A 239 -10.31 -3.16 5.12
CA LEU A 239 -10.03 -1.74 5.31
C LEU A 239 -9.46 -1.15 4.02
N VAL A 240 -10.07 -0.08 3.52
CA VAL A 240 -9.70 0.52 2.23
C VAL A 240 -9.33 1.98 2.44
N ASN A 241 -8.14 2.40 2.00
CA ASN A 241 -7.70 3.79 2.09
C ASN A 241 -8.34 4.67 1.00
N THR A 242 -9.65 4.80 1.08
CA THR A 242 -10.50 5.67 0.26
C THR A 242 -11.46 6.44 1.17
N HIS A 243 -12.10 7.46 0.62
CA HIS A 243 -13.17 8.15 1.33
C HIS A 243 -14.21 8.65 0.32
N PHE A 244 -15.49 8.38 0.59
CA PHE A 244 -16.61 8.77 -0.27
C PHE A 244 -16.65 10.26 -0.68
N SER A 245 -16.04 11.17 0.09
CA SER A 245 -16.00 12.60 -0.24
C SER A 245 -14.98 12.96 -1.33
N VAL A 246 -14.00 12.09 -1.59
CA VAL A 246 -12.92 12.30 -2.58
C VAL A 246 -13.06 11.31 -3.73
N ASN A 247 -13.52 10.09 -3.43
CA ASN A 247 -13.72 9.03 -4.41
C ASN A 247 -15.10 9.13 -5.08
N ARG A 248 -15.21 8.51 -6.26
CA ARG A 248 -16.48 8.39 -6.97
C ARG A 248 -17.43 7.43 -6.23
N PRO A 249 -18.76 7.57 -6.41
CA PRO A 249 -19.73 6.65 -5.81
C PRO A 249 -19.42 5.18 -6.16
N ARG A 250 -19.37 4.32 -5.14
CA ARG A 250 -19.17 2.87 -5.28
C ARG A 250 -20.06 2.12 -4.30
N PRO A 251 -20.61 0.95 -4.67
CA PRO A 251 -21.29 0.09 -3.71
C PRO A 251 -20.29 -0.42 -2.67
N LEU A 252 -20.68 -0.36 -1.39
CA LEU A 252 -19.91 -0.86 -0.27
C LEU A 252 -20.83 -1.68 0.65
N VAL A 253 -20.48 -2.94 0.85
CA VAL A 253 -21.06 -3.76 1.93
C VAL A 253 -20.48 -3.35 3.29
N PRO A 254 -21.17 -3.61 4.42
CA PRO A 254 -20.70 -3.21 5.76
C PRO A 254 -19.32 -3.76 6.15
N ALA A 255 -18.91 -4.87 5.54
CA ALA A 255 -17.59 -5.49 5.76
C ALA A 255 -16.44 -4.76 5.02
N ILE A 256 -16.74 -3.76 4.18
CA ILE A 256 -15.74 -2.89 3.56
C ILE A 256 -15.81 -1.53 4.25
N VAL A 257 -14.76 -1.18 4.98
CA VAL A 257 -14.69 0.07 5.75
C VAL A 257 -13.66 0.99 5.14
N GLU A 258 -14.12 2.18 4.76
CA GLU A 258 -13.28 3.27 4.29
C GLU A 258 -12.49 3.87 5.46
N VAL A 259 -11.17 3.83 5.34
CA VAL A 259 -10.20 4.39 6.30
C VAL A 259 -9.27 5.40 5.62
N GLY A 260 -9.81 6.17 4.68
CA GLY A 260 -9.09 7.19 3.95
C GLY A 260 -8.34 8.14 4.88
N GLY A 261 -7.02 8.22 4.70
CA GLY A 261 -6.16 9.08 5.51
C GLY A 261 -5.75 8.49 6.86
N ILE A 262 -5.93 7.19 7.09
CA ILE A 262 -5.44 6.49 8.31
C ILE A 262 -3.93 6.68 8.57
N HIS A 263 -3.17 7.00 7.53
CA HIS A 263 -1.74 7.27 7.57
C HIS A 263 -1.39 8.73 7.85
N LEU A 264 -2.37 9.63 7.82
CA LEU A 264 -2.14 11.05 8.03
C LEU A 264 -1.74 11.25 9.50
N LYS A 265 -0.61 11.92 9.68
CA LYS A 265 -0.11 12.34 10.98
C LYS A 265 -0.33 13.84 11.17
N LYS A 266 -0.21 14.28 12.42
CA LYS A 266 -0.14 15.71 12.70
C LYS A 266 1.07 16.30 11.96
N ARG A 267 0.86 17.45 11.33
CA ARG A 267 1.92 18.19 10.63
C ARG A 267 3.12 18.43 11.56
N GLU A 268 4.30 18.13 11.04
CA GLU A 268 5.59 18.40 11.67
C GLU A 268 6.23 19.67 11.10
N LYS A 269 7.26 20.16 11.79
CA LYS A 269 8.04 21.31 11.29
C LYS A 269 8.88 20.87 10.10
N LEU A 270 8.85 21.66 9.03
CA LEU A 270 9.71 21.43 7.88
C LEU A 270 11.18 21.70 8.23
N PRO A 271 12.13 20.97 7.61
CA PRO A 271 13.53 21.35 7.62
C PRO A 271 13.72 22.80 7.19
N GLN A 272 14.63 23.52 7.85
CA GLN A 272 14.81 24.96 7.67
C GLN A 272 15.01 25.37 6.20
N ILE A 273 15.73 24.56 5.43
CA ILE A 273 15.94 24.80 4.00
C ILE A 273 14.62 24.81 3.21
N LEU A 274 13.73 23.84 3.45
CA LEU A 274 12.43 23.76 2.79
C LEU A 274 11.50 24.86 3.28
N ASP A 275 11.52 25.12 4.59
CA ASP A 275 10.68 26.15 5.20
C ASP A 275 11.01 27.55 4.66
N LYS A 276 12.29 27.89 4.60
CA LYS A 276 12.78 29.16 4.02
C LYS A 276 12.49 29.24 2.53
N PHE A 277 12.76 28.17 1.78
CA PHE A 277 12.52 28.13 0.34
C PHE A 277 11.05 28.38 0.00
N ILE A 278 10.12 27.80 0.77
CA ILE A 278 8.69 28.01 0.60
C ILE A 278 8.26 29.40 1.05
N SER A 279 8.73 29.87 2.21
CA SER A 279 8.25 31.12 2.82
C SER A 279 8.71 32.38 2.07
N GLU A 280 9.85 32.32 1.38
CA GLU A 280 10.38 33.44 0.59
C GLU A 280 9.87 33.45 -0.88
N ALA A 281 9.00 32.51 -1.25
CA ALA A 281 8.49 32.39 -2.61
C ALA A 281 7.44 33.47 -2.91
N LYS A 282 7.80 34.50 -3.70
CA LYS A 282 6.91 35.63 -4.04
C LYS A 282 5.70 35.23 -4.89
N HIS A 283 5.83 34.23 -5.75
CA HIS A 283 4.80 33.81 -6.70
C HIS A 283 4.16 32.47 -6.34
N GLY A 284 4.45 31.94 -5.14
CA GLY A 284 4.05 30.60 -4.72
C GLY A 284 5.06 29.52 -5.08
N VAL A 285 4.70 28.27 -4.78
CA VAL A 285 5.57 27.10 -4.90
C VAL A 285 4.84 25.97 -5.63
N VAL A 286 5.52 25.33 -6.56
CA VAL A 286 5.12 24.06 -7.16
C VAL A 286 5.88 22.94 -6.46
N TYR A 287 5.17 21.92 -5.99
CA TYR A 287 5.78 20.68 -5.51
C TYR A 287 5.59 19.59 -6.56
N PHE A 288 6.71 19.04 -7.06
CA PHE A 288 6.72 18.01 -8.09
C PHE A 288 7.41 16.74 -7.61
N SER A 289 6.71 15.61 -7.74
CA SER A 289 7.14 14.29 -7.26
C SER A 289 6.53 13.21 -8.13
N MET A 290 7.35 12.24 -8.56
CA MET A 290 6.92 11.07 -9.34
C MET A 290 6.55 9.86 -8.46
N GLY A 291 6.38 10.08 -7.16
CA GLY A 291 6.10 9.02 -6.18
C GLY A 291 7.35 8.22 -5.82
N SER A 292 7.16 7.02 -5.26
CA SER A 292 8.25 6.17 -4.77
C SER A 292 8.80 5.21 -5.84
N MET A 293 8.01 4.90 -6.87
CA MET A 293 8.32 3.83 -7.83
C MET A 293 8.95 4.32 -9.14
N ILE A 294 8.96 5.63 -9.40
CA ILE A 294 9.66 6.22 -10.53
C ILE A 294 10.67 7.20 -9.96
N ARG A 295 11.97 6.94 -10.17
CA ARG A 295 13.02 7.89 -9.78
C ARG A 295 13.19 8.88 -10.92
N ALA A 296 13.03 10.15 -10.61
CA ALA A 296 13.14 11.21 -11.60
C ALA A 296 14.54 11.24 -12.24
N GLU A 297 15.58 10.77 -11.54
CA GLU A 297 16.94 10.66 -12.07
C GLU A 297 17.05 9.72 -13.29
N THR A 298 16.13 8.77 -13.44
CA THR A 298 16.15 7.79 -14.53
C THR A 298 15.50 8.31 -15.81
N PHE A 299 15.03 9.56 -15.79
CA PHE A 299 14.43 10.17 -16.98
C PHE A 299 15.47 10.28 -18.10
N PRO A 300 15.09 9.94 -19.34
CA PRO A 300 15.90 10.26 -20.50
C PRO A 300 16.25 11.76 -20.49
N GLU A 301 17.46 12.09 -20.96
CA GLU A 301 17.97 13.45 -20.95
C GLU A 301 17.00 14.46 -21.56
N GLU A 302 16.38 14.11 -22.69
CA GLU A 302 15.37 14.92 -23.37
C GLU A 302 14.20 15.29 -22.45
N LYS A 303 13.65 14.30 -21.71
CA LYS A 303 12.53 14.52 -20.79
C LYS A 303 12.97 15.33 -19.58
N ARG A 304 14.14 15.01 -19.01
CA ARG A 304 14.72 15.78 -17.90
C ARG A 304 14.89 17.25 -18.28
N ARG A 305 15.47 17.52 -19.46
CA ARG A 305 15.67 18.87 -19.97
C ARG A 305 14.34 19.57 -20.20
N ALA A 306 13.36 18.91 -20.80
CA ALA A 306 12.02 19.48 -20.99
C ALA A 306 11.36 19.89 -19.65
N PHE A 307 11.50 19.09 -18.59
CA PHE A 307 11.02 19.47 -17.26
C PHE A 307 11.79 20.68 -16.70
N LEU A 308 13.11 20.70 -16.79
CA LEU A 308 13.93 21.82 -16.30
C LEU A 308 13.64 23.12 -17.07
N GLU A 309 13.50 23.06 -18.40
CA GLU A 309 13.11 24.19 -19.26
C GLU A 309 11.74 24.71 -18.83
N ALA A 310 10.73 23.83 -18.72
CA ALA A 310 9.40 24.21 -18.27
C ALA A 310 9.41 24.82 -16.86
N PHE A 311 10.19 24.26 -15.92
CA PHE A 311 10.33 24.82 -14.58
C PHE A 311 11.01 26.18 -14.60
N SER A 312 11.98 26.41 -15.49
CA SER A 312 12.70 27.69 -15.59
C SER A 312 11.82 28.84 -16.04
N GLU A 313 10.76 28.55 -16.81
CA GLU A 313 9.78 29.55 -17.28
C GLU A 313 8.76 29.93 -16.21
N LEU A 314 8.64 29.15 -15.13
CA LEU A 314 7.68 29.43 -14.07
C LEU A 314 8.15 30.56 -13.16
N PRO A 315 7.30 31.56 -12.85
CA PRO A 315 7.62 32.55 -11.82
C PRO A 315 7.64 31.95 -10.40
N GLN A 316 7.01 30.78 -10.21
CA GLN A 316 7.02 30.01 -8.97
C GLN A 316 8.39 29.42 -8.68
N ARG A 317 8.66 29.18 -7.39
CA ARG A 317 9.72 28.26 -6.98
C ARG A 317 9.24 26.81 -7.14
N VAL A 318 10.12 25.89 -7.52
CA VAL A 318 9.78 24.47 -7.73
C VAL A 318 10.57 23.61 -6.75
N LEU A 319 9.86 22.83 -5.94
CA LEU A 319 10.43 21.74 -5.16
C LEU A 319 10.33 20.46 -5.98
N TRP A 320 11.46 19.87 -6.37
CA TRP A 320 11.48 18.64 -7.15
C TRP A 320 12.10 17.48 -6.35
N LYS A 321 11.30 16.44 -6.08
CA LYS A 321 11.82 15.16 -5.57
C LYS A 321 12.70 14.50 -6.65
N TRP A 322 13.99 14.40 -6.37
CA TRP A 322 15.03 13.93 -7.29
C TRP A 322 16.09 13.12 -6.54
N GLU A 323 16.27 11.86 -6.95
CA GLU A 323 17.07 10.88 -6.21
C GLU A 323 18.58 10.92 -6.54
N GLY A 324 18.95 11.63 -7.61
CA GLY A 324 20.32 11.74 -8.09
C GLY A 324 21.13 12.82 -7.36
N GLY A 325 22.32 13.11 -7.90
CA GLY A 325 23.07 14.33 -7.56
C GLY A 325 22.40 15.59 -8.10
N GLU A 326 23.01 16.75 -7.94
CA GLU A 326 22.50 17.99 -8.54
C GLU A 326 22.33 17.80 -10.05
N PRO A 327 21.11 17.95 -10.61
CA PRO A 327 20.91 17.80 -12.05
C PRO A 327 21.73 18.88 -12.80
N PRO A 328 22.37 18.52 -13.92
CA PRO A 328 23.02 19.51 -14.76
C PRO A 328 21.98 20.55 -15.21
N ASP A 329 22.40 21.81 -15.24
CA ASP A 329 21.58 22.96 -15.66
C ASP A 329 20.33 23.22 -14.79
N GLN A 330 20.40 22.92 -13.48
CA GLN A 330 19.31 23.23 -12.55
C GLN A 330 19.00 24.75 -12.52
N PRO A 331 17.78 25.18 -12.85
CA PRO A 331 17.38 26.58 -12.74
C PRO A 331 17.40 27.09 -11.30
N ASN A 332 17.67 28.38 -11.13
CA ASN A 332 17.74 29.03 -9.81
C ASN A 332 16.44 28.96 -9.00
N ASN A 333 15.28 28.80 -9.66
CA ASN A 333 13.99 28.67 -9.00
C ASN A 333 13.66 27.21 -8.61
N VAL A 334 14.52 26.23 -8.91
CA VAL A 334 14.33 24.82 -8.59
C VAL A 334 15.18 24.44 -7.37
N LEU A 335 14.61 23.70 -6.43
CA LEU A 335 15.32 23.04 -5.33
C LEU A 335 15.04 21.54 -5.37
N THR A 336 16.11 20.74 -5.45
CA THR A 336 16.06 19.28 -5.50
C THR A 336 16.40 18.65 -4.16
N GLN A 337 15.69 17.57 -3.79
CA GLN A 337 16.05 16.68 -2.68
C GLN A 337 15.61 15.25 -2.96
N LYS A 338 16.40 14.28 -2.46
CA LYS A 338 16.10 12.84 -2.60
C LYS A 338 14.79 12.42 -1.95
N TRP A 339 14.49 13.01 -0.80
CA TRP A 339 13.25 12.77 -0.07
C TRP A 339 12.78 14.06 0.56
N MET A 340 11.47 14.29 0.53
CA MET A 340 10.85 15.48 1.10
C MET A 340 9.63 15.07 1.94
N PRO A 341 9.34 15.75 3.05
CA PRO A 341 8.14 15.52 3.87
C PRO A 341 6.89 16.01 3.14
N GLN A 342 6.37 15.21 2.20
CA GLN A 342 5.29 15.58 1.26
C GLN A 342 4.05 16.13 1.97
N LEU A 343 3.54 15.45 3.00
CA LEU A 343 2.37 15.91 3.76
C LEU A 343 2.59 17.30 4.35
N ASP A 344 3.72 17.52 5.00
CA ASP A 344 4.03 18.78 5.68
C ASP A 344 4.23 19.94 4.71
N ILE A 345 4.81 19.66 3.53
CA ILE A 345 4.91 20.61 2.41
C ILE A 345 3.52 20.97 1.93
N LEU A 346 2.69 19.98 1.56
CA LEU A 346 1.35 20.21 1.04
C LEU A 346 0.49 20.99 2.05
N CYS A 347 0.53 20.64 3.33
CA CYS A 347 -0.16 21.39 4.38
C CYS A 347 0.37 22.82 4.55
N LYS A 348 1.67 23.09 4.34
CA LYS A 348 2.21 24.46 4.36
C LYS A 348 1.71 25.26 3.15
N LEU A 349 1.63 24.64 1.98
CA LEU A 349 1.19 25.30 0.75
C LEU A 349 -0.31 25.62 0.77
N THR A 350 -1.13 24.73 1.34
CA THR A 350 -2.59 24.93 1.41
C THR A 350 -3.04 25.78 2.58
N ALA A 351 -2.23 25.94 3.63
CA ALA A 351 -2.54 26.84 4.76
C ALA A 351 -2.73 28.31 4.33
N ASN A 352 -2.26 28.69 3.14
CA ASN A 352 -2.43 30.04 2.58
C ASN A 352 -3.68 30.16 1.67
N LEU A 353 -4.48 29.09 1.51
CA LEU A 353 -5.66 29.03 0.63
C LEU A 353 -7.00 29.05 1.39
N ILE A 354 -6.97 29.17 2.72
CA ILE A 354 -8.16 29.21 3.59
C ILE A 354 -8.17 30.51 4.39
#